data_AF-A0A2V1BYM8-F1
#
_entry.id   AF-A0A2V1BYM8-F1
#
_cell.length_a   1.000
_cell.length_b   1.000
_cell.length_c   1.000
_cell.angle_alpha   90.00
_cell.angle_beta   90.00
_cell.angle_gamma   90.00
#
_symmetry.space_group_name_H-M   'P 1'
#
loop_
_entity.id
_entity.type
_entity.pdbx_description
1 polymer ?
#
loop_
_entity_poly.entity_id
_entity_poly.type
_entity_poly.pdbx_seq_one_letter_code
_entity_poly.pdbx_strand_id
1 'polypeptide(L)'
;MTEALANADRLGLPNMVFVQISTYGNDNTWIIDALKEVGGIRGRGVVGFDSEHIDTRTLQHWHDLGVRGVRLNLRSSKVTLSKNEIQSVLRKYAEKLRPMKTWSIELYADMEVLDHVQPIVSELQVKIVLEHFGSPSILPLDPAKQPGHNDGGSARVCEDFSSVSVL
;
A
#
# COMPACT_ATOMS: atom_id res chain seq x y z
N MET A 1 12.61 -4.38 14.14
CA MET A 1 12.76 -5.36 13.03
C MET A 1 12.85 -6.79 13.56
N THR A 2 13.69 -7.08 14.55
CA THR A 2 13.93 -8.41 15.12
C THR A 2 12.68 -9.22 15.44
N GLU A 3 11.69 -8.66 16.14
CA GLU A 3 10.45 -9.37 16.48
C GLU A 3 9.61 -9.73 15.25
N ALA A 4 9.55 -8.84 14.26
CA ALA A 4 8.81 -9.07 13.03
C ALA A 4 9.44 -10.22 12.22
N LEU A 5 10.76 -10.27 12.13
CA LEU A 5 11.49 -11.36 11.48
C LEU A 5 11.31 -12.69 12.22
N ALA A 6 11.43 -12.70 13.54
CA ALA A 6 11.22 -13.89 14.35
C ALA A 6 9.79 -14.45 14.19
N ASN A 7 8.79 -13.56 14.13
CA ASN A 7 7.41 -13.96 13.86
C ASN A 7 7.24 -14.51 12.44
N ALA A 8 7.85 -13.88 11.43
CA ALA A 8 7.82 -14.37 10.06
C ALA A 8 8.44 -15.77 9.96
N ASP A 9 9.60 -15.99 10.59
CA ASP A 9 10.25 -17.30 10.64
C ASP A 9 9.36 -18.35 11.34
N ARG A 10 8.76 -18.00 12.48
CA ARG A 10 7.86 -18.88 13.22
C ARG A 10 6.61 -19.27 12.40
N LEU A 11 6.13 -18.36 11.56
CA LEU A 11 4.98 -18.58 10.68
C LEU A 11 5.37 -19.20 9.33
N GLY A 12 6.67 -19.43 9.08
CA GLY A 12 7.15 -19.97 7.81
C GLY A 12 6.95 -19.01 6.64
N LEU A 13 6.96 -17.69 6.88
CA LEU A 13 6.79 -16.65 5.86
C LEU A 13 8.17 -16.26 5.30
N PRO A 14 8.52 -16.73 4.09
CA PRO A 14 9.85 -16.49 3.52
C PRO A 14 10.02 -15.06 3.02
N ASN A 15 8.93 -14.33 2.81
CA ASN A 15 8.91 -12.99 2.24
C ASN A 15 8.04 -12.06 3.07
N MET A 16 8.39 -10.77 3.08
CA MET A 16 7.67 -9.73 3.82
C MET A 16 7.48 -8.48 2.97
N VAL A 17 6.37 -7.79 3.18
CA VAL A 17 6.09 -6.46 2.62
C VAL A 17 5.94 -5.46 3.75
N PHE A 18 6.74 -4.40 3.72
CA PHE A 18 6.70 -3.29 4.67
C PHE A 18 5.88 -2.15 4.06
N VAL A 19 4.73 -1.85 4.66
CA VAL A 19 3.76 -0.87 4.12
C VAL A 19 3.75 0.39 4.97
N GLN A 20 3.80 1.56 4.32
CA GLN A 20 3.84 2.86 4.99
C GLN A 20 2.62 3.10 5.89
N ILE A 21 2.90 3.40 7.16
CA ILE A 21 1.88 3.72 8.15
C ILE A 21 1.55 5.21 8.07
N SER A 22 0.27 5.57 8.17
CA SER A 22 -0.22 6.94 7.98
C SER A 22 0.41 7.97 8.93
N THR A 23 0.78 7.56 10.15
CA THR A 23 1.39 8.44 11.16
C THR A 23 2.72 9.04 10.73
N TYR A 24 3.45 8.38 9.83
CA TYR A 24 4.74 8.85 9.31
C TYR A 24 4.61 9.70 8.03
N GLY A 25 3.40 9.87 7.49
CA GLY A 25 3.19 10.63 6.25
C GLY A 25 4.05 10.12 5.10
N ASN A 26 4.91 10.98 4.56
CA ASN A 26 5.85 10.66 3.48
C ASN A 26 7.28 10.36 3.98
N ASP A 27 7.50 10.27 5.30
CA ASP A 27 8.77 9.81 5.85
C ASP A 27 8.85 8.29 5.76
N ASN A 28 9.63 7.80 4.77
CA ASN A 28 9.81 6.38 4.51
C ASN A 28 11.07 5.81 5.18
N THR A 29 11.75 6.56 6.06
CA THR A 29 13.06 6.17 6.61
C THR A 29 13.04 4.77 7.21
N TRP A 30 12.00 4.42 7.96
CA TRP A 30 11.87 3.10 8.58
C TRP A 30 11.73 1.95 7.55
N ILE A 31 11.02 2.16 6.44
CA ILE A 31 10.88 1.16 5.35
C ILE A 31 12.22 0.98 4.67
N ILE A 32 12.90 2.10 4.39
CA ILE A 32 14.18 2.11 3.72
C ILE A 32 15.24 1.40 4.58
N ASP A 33 15.27 1.64 5.88
CA ASP A 33 16.19 0.96 6.79
C ASP A 33 15.82 -0.52 6.97
N ALA A 34 14.52 -0.84 7.05
CA ALA A 34 14.04 -2.22 7.05
C ALA A 34 14.51 -3.01 5.82
N LEU A 35 14.42 -2.41 4.63
CA LEU A 35 14.85 -3.04 3.38
C LEU A 35 16.36 -3.23 3.31
N LYS A 36 17.15 -2.30 3.86
CA LYS A 36 18.62 -2.48 3.98
C LYS A 36 18.98 -3.64 4.90
N GLU A 37 18.25 -3.82 6.00
CA GLU A 37 18.50 -4.90 6.96
C GLU A 37 18.07 -6.27 6.41
N VAL A 38 16.88 -6.36 5.81
CA VAL A 38 16.28 -7.62 5.36
C VAL A 38 16.77 -8.03 3.96
N GLY A 39 17.13 -7.06 3.13
CA GLY A 39 17.57 -7.25 1.76
C GLY A 39 16.43 -7.50 0.77
N GLY A 40 16.66 -7.11 -0.49
CA GLY A 40 15.69 -7.20 -1.58
C GLY A 40 15.38 -8.62 -2.08
N ILE A 41 15.89 -9.69 -1.45
CA ILE A 41 15.44 -11.06 -1.73
C ILE A 41 14.21 -11.38 -0.88
N ARG A 42 14.22 -10.98 0.40
CA ARG A 42 13.22 -11.32 1.41
C ARG A 42 12.21 -10.19 1.68
N GLY A 43 12.60 -8.94 1.45
CA GLY A 43 11.77 -7.76 1.74
C GLY A 43 11.30 -7.02 0.50
N ARG A 44 10.07 -6.48 0.55
CA ARG A 44 9.55 -5.45 -0.37
C ARG A 44 8.98 -4.29 0.43
N GLY A 45 8.98 -3.10 -0.16
CA GLY A 45 8.43 -1.90 0.47
C GLY A 45 7.30 -1.28 -0.33
N VAL A 46 6.33 -0.69 0.38
CA VAL A 46 5.31 0.20 -0.17
C VAL A 46 5.41 1.52 0.57
N VAL A 47 5.81 2.57 -0.15
CA VAL A 47 6.16 3.89 0.41
C VAL A 47 5.02 4.90 0.28
N GLY A 48 5.05 5.97 1.06
CA GLY A 48 4.23 7.16 0.84
C GLY A 48 5.05 8.29 0.23
N PHE A 49 4.54 8.96 -0.80
CA PHE A 49 5.16 10.18 -1.34
C PHE A 49 4.10 11.03 -2.04
N ASP A 50 4.40 12.31 -2.28
CA ASP A 50 3.57 13.17 -3.11
C ASP A 50 3.98 13.08 -4.59
N SER A 51 3.05 12.69 -5.46
CA SER A 51 3.28 12.60 -6.91
C SER A 51 3.72 13.91 -7.56
N GLU A 52 3.39 15.08 -6.99
CA GLU A 52 3.79 16.39 -7.54
C GLU A 52 5.25 16.71 -7.26
N HIS A 53 5.77 16.25 -6.13
CA HIS A 53 7.08 16.66 -5.61
C HIS A 53 8.15 15.56 -5.67
N ILE A 54 7.76 14.31 -5.94
CA ILE A 54 8.70 13.19 -6.01
C ILE A 54 9.59 13.27 -7.26
N ASP A 55 10.89 13.09 -7.04
CA ASP A 55 11.88 13.01 -8.10
C ASP A 55 12.13 11.56 -8.57
N THR A 56 12.48 11.40 -9.84
CA THR A 56 12.70 10.07 -10.45
C THR A 56 13.92 9.35 -9.91
N ARG A 57 14.95 10.07 -9.44
CA ARG A 57 16.17 9.48 -8.88
C ARG A 57 15.87 8.80 -7.54
N THR A 58 15.04 9.41 -6.71
CA THR A 58 14.55 8.87 -5.44
C THR A 58 13.73 7.61 -5.69
N LEU A 59 12.83 7.61 -6.68
CA LEU A 59 12.07 6.41 -7.06
C LEU A 59 13.00 5.27 -7.52
N GLN A 60 14.02 5.58 -8.34
CA GLN A 60 14.99 4.57 -8.76
C GLN A 60 15.79 4.02 -7.58
N HIS A 61 16.28 4.89 -6.70
CA HIS A 61 16.99 4.49 -5.50
C HIS A 61 16.15 3.56 -4.61
N TRP A 62 14.89 3.92 -4.37
CA TRP A 62 13.95 3.08 -3.63
C TRP A 62 13.67 1.74 -4.33
N HIS A 63 13.57 1.73 -5.65
CA HIS A 63 13.41 0.50 -6.42
C HIS A 63 14.60 -0.43 -6.25
N ASP A 64 15.82 0.10 -6.30
CA ASP A 64 17.04 -0.69 -6.14
C ASP A 64 17.13 -1.31 -4.73
N LEU A 65 16.59 -0.63 -3.72
CA LEU A 65 16.47 -1.15 -2.36
C LEU A 65 15.34 -2.19 -2.18
N GLY A 66 14.39 -2.29 -3.10
CA GLY A 66 13.30 -3.28 -3.05
C GLY A 66 11.89 -2.72 -2.90
N VAL A 67 11.70 -1.40 -2.98
CA VAL A 67 10.36 -0.78 -2.99
C VAL A 67 9.63 -1.14 -4.29
N ARG A 68 8.36 -1.52 -4.19
CA ARG A 68 7.53 -1.98 -5.32
C ARG A 68 6.11 -1.41 -5.28
N GLY A 69 5.86 -0.38 -4.48
CA GLY A 69 4.55 0.25 -4.51
C GLY A 69 4.53 1.60 -3.81
N VAL A 70 3.43 2.31 -4.06
CA VAL A 70 3.06 3.52 -3.34
C VAL A 70 1.73 3.30 -2.63
N ARG A 71 1.61 3.80 -1.40
CA ARG A 71 0.37 3.75 -0.62
C ARG A 71 -0.39 5.06 -0.73
N LEU A 72 -1.64 5.00 -1.17
CA LEU A 72 -2.60 6.09 -1.17
C LEU A 72 -3.66 5.84 -0.09
N ASN A 73 -3.52 6.54 1.02
CA ASN A 73 -4.47 6.47 2.12
C ASN A 73 -5.45 7.65 2.05
N LEU A 74 -6.65 7.40 1.54
CA LEU A 74 -7.74 8.37 1.46
C LEU A 74 -8.69 8.31 2.67
N ARG A 75 -8.78 7.14 3.31
CA ARG A 75 -9.70 6.89 4.43
C ARG A 75 -9.21 7.53 5.73
N SER A 76 -7.96 7.29 6.14
CA SER A 76 -7.42 7.86 7.40
C SER A 76 -7.27 9.38 7.32
N SER A 77 -7.03 9.93 6.13
CA SER A 77 -6.96 11.38 5.91
C SER A 77 -8.33 12.06 5.95
N LYS A 78 -9.43 11.30 5.98
CA LYS A 78 -10.82 11.81 5.92
C LYS A 78 -11.06 12.75 4.74
N VAL A 79 -10.38 12.49 3.62
CA VAL A 79 -10.46 13.34 2.44
C VAL A 79 -11.56 12.79 1.55
N THR A 80 -12.65 13.54 1.43
CA THR A 80 -13.70 13.25 0.46
C THR A 80 -13.33 13.91 -0.86
N LEU A 81 -12.85 13.10 -1.80
CA LEU A 81 -12.55 13.54 -3.15
C LEU A 81 -13.74 13.21 -4.07
N SER A 82 -14.04 14.11 -5.00
CA SER A 82 -14.93 13.83 -6.12
C SER A 82 -14.32 12.78 -7.06
N LYS A 83 -15.18 12.17 -7.89
CA LYS A 83 -14.74 11.24 -8.96
C LYS A 83 -13.58 11.80 -9.78
N ASN A 84 -13.67 13.05 -10.23
CA ASN A 84 -12.65 13.65 -11.08
C ASN A 84 -11.32 13.85 -10.33
N GLU A 85 -11.38 14.20 -9.04
CA GLU A 85 -10.18 14.36 -8.21
C GLU A 85 -9.47 13.03 -7.97
N ILE A 86 -10.20 11.97 -7.60
CA ILE A 86 -9.62 10.61 -7.42
C ILE A 86 -8.95 10.15 -8.71
N GLN A 87 -9.64 10.28 -9.83
CA GLN A 87 -9.08 9.85 -11.11
C GLN A 87 -7.85 10.68 -11.51
N SER A 88 -7.86 12.00 -11.23
CA SER A 88 -6.70 12.86 -11.47
C SER A 88 -5.50 12.45 -10.62
N VAL A 89 -5.72 12.20 -9.32
CA VAL A 89 -4.69 11.72 -8.40
C VAL A 89 -4.11 10.39 -8.88
N LEU A 90 -4.95 9.40 -9.19
CA LEU A 90 -4.49 8.09 -9.65
C LEU A 90 -3.68 8.15 -10.95
N ARG A 91 -4.08 9.00 -11.90
CA ARG A 91 -3.32 9.22 -13.15
C ARG A 91 -1.92 9.77 -12.87
N LYS A 92 -1.79 10.75 -11.96
CA LYS A 92 -0.50 11.33 -11.57
C LYS A 92 0.43 10.30 -10.93
N TYR A 93 -0.08 9.45 -10.05
CA TYR A 93 0.73 8.35 -9.50
C TYR A 93 1.10 7.33 -10.57
N ALA A 94 0.14 6.92 -11.42
CA ALA A 94 0.42 5.99 -12.51
C ALA A 94 1.51 6.51 -13.46
N GLU A 95 1.52 7.80 -13.77
CA GLU A 95 2.58 8.45 -14.55
C GLU A 95 3.97 8.25 -13.95
N LYS A 96 4.11 8.40 -12.63
CA LYS A 96 5.38 8.18 -11.93
C LYS A 96 5.77 6.70 -11.84
N LEU A 97 4.78 5.80 -11.76
CA LEU A 97 5.00 4.37 -11.55
C LEU A 97 5.24 3.58 -12.85
N ARG A 98 4.68 3.99 -13.98
CA ARG A 98 4.84 3.28 -15.28
C ARG A 98 6.31 2.99 -15.64
N PRO A 99 7.26 3.95 -15.51
CA PRO A 99 8.68 3.68 -15.77
C PRO A 99 9.27 2.56 -14.90
N MET A 100 8.75 2.37 -13.69
CA MET A 100 9.22 1.36 -12.74
C MET A 100 8.73 -0.05 -13.07
N LYS A 101 7.72 -0.18 -13.94
CA LYS A 101 7.08 -1.40 -14.48
C LYS A 101 6.44 -2.35 -13.46
N THR A 102 7.10 -2.61 -12.35
CA THR A 102 6.70 -3.59 -11.34
C THR A 102 5.98 -2.95 -10.16
N TRP A 103 5.79 -1.63 -10.17
CA TRP A 103 5.20 -0.92 -9.03
C TRP A 103 3.67 -0.95 -9.07
N SER A 104 3.06 -1.02 -7.90
CA SER A 104 1.60 -0.95 -7.72
C SER A 104 1.18 0.27 -6.90
N ILE A 105 -0.07 0.69 -7.10
CA ILE A 105 -0.77 1.64 -6.22
C ILE A 105 -1.54 0.80 -5.20
N GLU A 106 -1.19 0.90 -3.93
CA GLU A 106 -1.94 0.35 -2.82
C GLU A 106 -2.94 1.40 -2.33
N LEU A 107 -4.23 1.13 -2.47
CA LEU A 107 -5.31 2.07 -2.22
C LEU A 107 -6.07 1.69 -0.96
N TYR A 108 -5.99 2.54 0.05
CA TYR A 108 -6.83 2.47 1.24
C TYR A 108 -7.92 3.54 1.20
N ALA A 109 -9.11 3.11 0.81
CA ALA A 109 -10.29 3.95 0.63
C ALA A 109 -11.57 3.18 1.02
N ASP A 110 -12.66 3.92 1.17
CA ASP A 110 -14.00 3.33 1.31
C ASP A 110 -14.43 2.64 0.01
N MET A 111 -15.24 1.58 0.10
CA MET A 111 -15.60 0.75 -1.07
C MET A 111 -16.31 1.57 -2.15
N GLU A 112 -17.05 2.60 -1.75
CA GLU A 112 -17.75 3.55 -2.61
C GLU A 112 -16.79 4.30 -3.56
N VAL A 113 -15.52 4.45 -3.19
CA VAL A 113 -14.49 5.03 -4.06
C VAL A 113 -14.21 4.15 -5.28
N LEU A 114 -14.45 2.84 -5.20
CA LEU A 114 -14.18 1.91 -6.30
C LEU A 114 -15.03 2.22 -7.56
N ASP A 115 -16.23 2.78 -7.40
CA ASP A 115 -17.06 3.24 -8.52
C ASP A 115 -16.39 4.37 -9.31
N HIS A 116 -15.47 5.11 -8.68
CA HIS A 116 -14.70 6.17 -9.32
C HIS A 116 -13.43 5.63 -9.96
N VAL A 117 -12.84 4.57 -9.41
CA VAL A 117 -11.58 3.96 -9.84
C VAL A 117 -11.78 2.97 -10.98
N GLN A 118 -12.78 2.09 -10.89
CA GLN A 118 -13.04 1.01 -11.84
C GLN A 118 -13.04 1.45 -13.33
N PRO A 119 -13.62 2.61 -13.71
CA PRO A 119 -13.64 3.06 -15.10
C PRO A 119 -12.26 3.38 -15.70
N ILE A 120 -11.24 3.62 -14.88
CA ILE A 120 -9.91 4.08 -15.34
C ILE A 120 -8.81 3.03 -15.13
N VAL A 121 -9.09 1.87 -14.51
CA VAL A 121 -8.06 0.87 -14.16
C VAL A 121 -7.23 0.44 -15.38
N SER A 122 -7.88 0.20 -16.52
CA SER A 122 -7.18 -0.19 -17.77
C SER A 122 -6.31 0.93 -18.33
N GLU A 123 -6.70 2.20 -18.13
CA GLU A 123 -5.98 3.39 -18.58
C GLU A 123 -4.66 3.59 -17.80
N LEU A 124 -4.66 3.28 -16.50
CA LEU A 124 -3.52 3.56 -15.62
C LEU A 124 -2.25 2.77 -15.99
N GLN A 125 -2.40 1.57 -16.54
CA GLN A 125 -1.30 0.64 -16.89
C GLN A 125 -0.37 0.31 -15.71
N VAL A 126 -0.88 0.41 -14.49
CA VAL A 126 -0.23 -0.01 -13.25
C VAL A 126 -1.21 -0.84 -12.44
N LYS A 127 -0.71 -1.76 -11.61
CA LYS A 127 -1.59 -2.57 -10.75
C LYS A 127 -2.16 -1.71 -9.64
N ILE A 128 -3.43 -1.93 -9.32
CA ILE A 128 -4.06 -1.39 -8.11
C ILE A 128 -4.26 -2.55 -7.14
N VAL A 129 -3.85 -2.34 -5.89
CA VAL A 129 -4.02 -3.24 -4.76
C VAL A 129 -5.01 -2.57 -3.82
N LEU A 130 -6.06 -3.28 -3.41
CA LEU A 130 -7.05 -2.75 -2.47
C LEU A 130 -6.72 -3.24 -1.06
N GLU A 131 -6.61 -2.32 -0.11
CA GLU A 131 -6.42 -2.68 1.30
C GLU A 131 -7.76 -3.08 1.94
N HIS A 132 -7.72 -4.07 2.83
CA HIS A 132 -8.82 -4.43 3.73
C HIS A 132 -10.13 -4.74 3.00
N PHE A 133 -10.06 -5.49 1.90
CA PHE A 133 -11.22 -5.83 1.04
C PHE A 133 -11.93 -4.61 0.45
N GLY A 134 -11.26 -3.46 0.36
CA GLY A 134 -11.89 -2.19 -0.05
C GLY A 134 -12.73 -1.56 1.06
N SER A 135 -12.58 -1.99 2.31
CA SER A 135 -13.26 -1.44 3.50
C SER A 135 -14.78 -1.24 3.35
N PRO A 136 -15.53 -2.32 3.03
CA PRO A 136 -16.97 -2.26 2.76
C PRO A 136 -17.76 -1.73 3.96
N SER A 137 -18.72 -0.84 3.69
CA SER A 137 -19.62 -0.27 4.70
C SER A 137 -20.57 -1.30 5.35
N ILE A 138 -20.84 -2.43 4.67
CA ILE A 138 -21.71 -3.50 5.18
C ILE A 138 -21.06 -4.38 6.26
N LEU A 139 -19.72 -4.42 6.32
CA LEU A 139 -19.03 -5.15 7.38
C LEU A 139 -18.95 -4.23 8.61
N PRO A 140 -19.53 -4.60 9.77
CA PRO A 140 -19.50 -3.78 10.99
C PRO A 140 -18.13 -3.87 11.67
N LEU A 141 -17.06 -3.81 10.88
CA LEU A 141 -15.69 -3.80 11.35
C LEU A 141 -15.36 -2.38 11.75
N ASP A 142 -15.72 -2.03 12.99
CA ASP A 142 -15.10 -0.89 13.67
C ASP A 142 -13.69 -1.35 14.09
N PRO A 143 -12.61 -0.83 13.47
CA PRO A 143 -11.25 -1.26 13.78
C PRO A 143 -10.90 -1.03 15.25
N ALA A 144 -11.50 -0.01 15.88
CA ALA A 144 -11.30 0.31 17.30
C ALA A 144 -12.00 -0.68 18.24
N LYS A 145 -12.90 -1.53 17.71
CA LYS A 145 -13.64 -2.55 18.47
C LYS A 145 -13.24 -3.97 18.09
N GLN A 146 -12.26 -4.15 17.21
CA GLN A 146 -11.78 -5.49 16.88
C GLN A 146 -10.93 -6.06 18.04
N PRO A 147 -11.05 -7.37 18.33
CA PRO A 147 -10.12 -8.05 19.23
C PRO A 147 -8.68 -7.81 18.77
N GLY A 148 -7.80 -7.36 19.67
CA GLY A 148 -6.40 -7.05 19.36
C GLY A 148 -6.09 -5.59 19.03
N HIS A 149 -7.08 -4.69 18.94
CA HIS A 149 -6.80 -3.24 18.82
C HIS A 149 -6.05 -2.68 20.04
N ASN A 150 -6.26 -3.29 21.22
CA ASN A 150 -5.54 -2.95 22.46
C ASN A 150 -4.40 -3.93 22.78
N ASP A 151 -4.27 -5.04 22.06
CA ASP A 151 -3.37 -6.15 22.41
C ASP A 151 -2.57 -6.58 21.17
N GLY A 152 -1.28 -6.23 21.13
CA GLY A 152 -0.42 -6.35 19.94
C GLY A 152 -0.22 -7.78 19.40
N GLY A 153 -1.09 -8.25 18.50
CA GLY A 153 -0.89 -9.53 17.82
C GLY A 153 -1.79 -9.86 16.61
N SER A 154 -1.17 -9.94 15.43
CA SER A 154 -1.40 -10.85 14.28
C SER A 154 -2.83 -11.03 13.70
N ALA A 155 -3.06 -10.51 12.47
CA ALA A 155 -4.20 -10.85 11.61
C ALA A 155 -3.83 -11.88 10.51
N ARG A 156 -4.78 -12.72 10.07
CA ARG A 156 -4.67 -13.67 8.92
C ARG A 156 -5.57 -13.21 7.77
N VAL A 157 -5.15 -13.46 6.52
CA VAL A 157 -5.86 -13.05 5.28
C VAL A 157 -6.32 -14.28 4.48
N CYS A 158 -7.49 -14.18 3.83
CA CYS A 158 -8.04 -15.12 2.83
C CYS A 158 -7.97 -14.48 1.42
N GLU A 159 -7.63 -15.28 0.40
CA GLU A 159 -7.40 -14.88 -1.00
C GLU A 159 -8.62 -15.14 -1.92
N ASP A 160 -8.87 -14.25 -2.90
CA ASP A 160 -9.01 -14.53 -4.35
C ASP A 160 -9.47 -13.27 -5.15
N PHE A 161 -8.68 -12.72 -6.11
CA PHE A 161 -9.11 -11.92 -7.29
C PHE A 161 -7.90 -11.65 -8.24
N SER A 162 -8.06 -11.89 -9.55
CA SER A 162 -6.93 -12.08 -10.49
C SER A 162 -6.36 -10.82 -11.18
N SER A 163 -6.94 -9.63 -10.96
CA SER A 163 -6.40 -8.35 -11.44
C SER A 163 -6.43 -7.23 -10.40
N VAL A 164 -6.90 -7.56 -9.20
CA VAL A 164 -6.93 -6.73 -8.00
C VAL A 164 -6.41 -7.62 -6.90
N SER A 165 -5.19 -7.35 -6.43
CA SER A 165 -4.71 -8.02 -5.23
C SER A 165 -5.37 -7.36 -4.04
N VAL A 166 -6.01 -8.17 -3.18
CA VAL A 166 -6.52 -7.72 -1.89
C VAL A 166 -5.46 -8.08 -0.85
N LEU A 167 -4.99 -7.08 -0.10
CA LEU A 167 -4.14 -7.29 1.08
C LEU A 167 -4.96 -7.11 2.37
#